data_AF-A0A8J3P6R9-F1
#
_entry.id   AF-A0A8J3P6R9-F1
#
_cell.length_a   1.000
_cell.length_b   1.000
_cell.length_c   1.000
_cell.angle_alpha   90.00
_cell.angle_beta   90.00
_cell.angle_gamma   90.00
#
_symmetry.space_group_name_H-M   'P 1'
#
loop_
_entity.id
_entity.type
_entity.pdbx_description
1 polymer ?
#
loop_
_entity_poly.entity_id
_entity_poly.type
_entity_poly.pdbx_seq_one_letter_code
_entity_poly.pdbx_strand_id
1 'polypeptide(L)' 'MAAGTKAAELRESSSEELVAKLREAKAELFNLRVQGATGQLDNNRRLDVVRREIARIYTIMRERELGLSAAPTEVA' A
#
# COMPACT_ATOMS: atom_id res chain seq x y z
N MET A 1 4.42 -8.83 15.87
CA MET A 1 4.61 -7.50 15.26
C MET A 1 4.40 -7.63 13.77
N ALA A 2 3.25 -7.21 13.24
CA ALA A 2 2.88 -7.45 11.84
C ALA A 2 3.72 -6.56 10.91
N ALA A 3 4.45 -7.17 9.97
CA ALA A 3 5.18 -6.53 8.90
C ALA A 3 4.21 -5.97 7.84
N GLY A 4 3.41 -4.97 8.23
CA GLY A 4 2.67 -4.12 7.30
C GLY A 4 3.33 -2.75 7.32
N THR A 5 3.81 -2.32 6.15
CA THR A 5 4.54 -1.07 5.91
C THR A 5 3.94 0.07 6.74
N LYS A 6 4.77 0.70 7.57
CA LYS A 6 4.29 1.68 8.54
C LYS A 6 3.88 2.95 7.78
N ALA A 7 2.84 3.62 8.27
CA ALA A 7 2.35 4.86 7.65
C ALA A 7 3.39 6.00 7.67
N ALA A 8 4.45 5.89 8.47
CA ALA A 8 5.58 6.82 8.45
C ALA A 8 6.47 6.60 7.21
N GLU A 9 6.86 5.35 6.94
CA GLU A 9 7.69 4.95 5.79
C GLU A 9 7.00 5.30 4.45
N LEU A 10 5.67 5.14 4.37
CA LEU A 10 4.89 5.54 3.19
C LEU A 10 4.81 7.07 3.02
N ARG A 11 4.86 7.84 4.10
CA ARG A 11 4.85 9.32 4.03
C ARG A 11 6.19 9.87 3.53
N GLU A 12 7.29 9.19 3.84
CA GLU A 12 8.65 9.53 3.39
C GLU A 12 8.91 9.14 1.92
N SER A 13 8.12 8.22 1.35
CA SER A 13 8.28 7.73 -0.03
C SER A 13 7.91 8.80 -1.07
N SER A 14 8.52 8.79 -2.26
CA SER A 14 8.13 9.71 -3.35
C SER A 14 6.75 9.37 -3.92
N SER A 15 6.13 10.30 -4.67
CA SER A 15 4.82 10.04 -5.30
C SER A 15 4.89 8.90 -6.32
N GLU A 16 6.00 8.76 -7.04
CA GLU A 16 6.23 7.67 -7.99
C GLU A 16 6.42 6.33 -7.28
N GLU A 17 7.18 6.32 -6.18
CA GLU A 17 7.38 5.13 -5.36
C GLU A 17 6.07 4.64 -4.73
N LEU A 18 5.19 5.55 -4.31
CA LEU A 18 3.86 5.20 -3.81
C LEU A 18 3.02 4.51 -4.88
N VAL A 19 3.08 4.99 -6.13
CA VAL A 19 2.37 4.37 -7.25
C VAL A 19 2.97 3.00 -7.60
N ALA A 20 4.29 2.85 -7.53
CA ALA A 20 4.97 1.56 -7.73
C ALA A 20 4.54 0.55 -6.66
N LYS A 21 4.64 0.91 -5.37
CA LYS A 21 4.19 0.08 -4.24
C LYS A 21 2.71 -0.29 -4.34
N LEU A 22 1.86 0.63 -4.82
CA LEU A 22 0.44 0.36 -5.04
C LEU A 22 0.22 -0.73 -6.10
N ARG A 23 0.99 -0.73 -7.18
CA ARG A 23 0.90 -1.75 -8.25
C ARG A 23 1.33 -3.11 -7.73
N GLU A 24 2.43 -3.17 -6.99
CA GLU A 24 2.92 -4.39 -6.37
C GLU A 24 1.90 -4.98 -5.38
N ALA A 25 1.36 -4.15 -4.48
CA ALA A 25 0.37 -4.58 -3.51
C ALA A 25 -0.93 -5.10 -4.17
N LYS A 26 -1.34 -4.51 -5.29
CA LYS A 26 -2.48 -5.01 -6.08
C LYS A 26 -2.20 -6.35 -6.76
N ALA A 27 -0.99 -6.54 -7.29
CA ALA A 27 -0.58 -7.81 -7.87
C ALA A 27 -0.53 -8.91 -6.80
N GLU A 28 0.02 -8.60 -5.62
CA GLU A 28 0.01 -9.52 -4.47
C GLU A 28 -1.42 -9.87 -4.06
N LEU A 29 -2.31 -8.87 -3.95
CA LEU A 29 -3.71 -9.10 -3.62
C LEU A 29 -4.40 -10.03 -4.63
N PHE A 30 -4.11 -9.87 -5.93
CA PHE A 30 -4.64 -10.74 -6.96
C PHE A 30 -4.17 -12.19 -6.76
N ASN A 31 -2.86 -12.39 -6.58
CA ASN A 31 -2.27 -13.71 -6.34
C ASN A 31 -2.86 -14.37 -5.08
N LEU A 32 -3.02 -13.63 -3.99
CA LEU A 32 -3.64 -14.12 -2.76
C LEU A 32 -5.12 -14.48 -2.96
N ARG A 33 -5.87 -13.76 -3.80
CA ARG A 33 -7.26 -14.11 -4.11
C ARG A 33 -7.36 -15.38 -4.95
N VAL A 34 -6.43 -15.57 -5.89
CA VAL A 34 -6.34 -16.81 -6.68
C VAL A 34 -5.99 -17.99 -5.78
N GLN A 35 -4.98 -17.85 -4.91
CA GLN A 35 -4.61 -18.87 -3.93
C GLN A 35 -5.74 -19.17 -2.91
N GLY A 36 -6.51 -18.15 -2.52
CA GLY A 36 -7.69 -18.31 -1.69
C GLY A 36 -8.80 -19.09 -2.39
N ALA A 37 -8.99 -18.88 -3.69
CA ALA A 37 -9.96 -19.62 -4.49
C ALA A 37 -9.55 -21.09 -4.71
N THR A 38 -8.25 -21.38 -4.79
CA THR A 38 -7.73 -22.77 -4.88
C THR A 38 -7.69 -23.49 -3.53
N GLY A 39 -7.99 -22.80 -2.42
CA GLY A 39 -7.99 -23.38 -1.07
C GLY A 39 -6.59 -23.68 -0.52
N GLN A 40 -5.53 -23.19 -1.17
CA GLN A 40 -4.13 -23.40 -0.78
C GLN A 40 -3.54 -22.19 -0.03
N LEU A 41 -4.39 -21.34 0.53
CA LEU A 41 -3.93 -20.12 1.19
C LEU A 41 -3.50 -20.41 2.63
N ASP A 42 -2.20 -20.49 2.85
CA ASP A 42 -1.63 -20.76 4.18
C ASP A 42 -1.89 -19.63 5.19
N ASN A 43 -2.01 -18.38 4.73
CA ASN A 43 -2.11 -17.22 5.61
C ASN A 43 -3.23 -16.24 5.25
N ASN A 44 -4.44 -16.51 5.78
CA ASN A 44 -5.62 -15.65 5.63
C ASN A 44 -5.40 -14.22 6.15
N ARG A 45 -4.50 -14.01 7.14
CA ARG A 45 -4.23 -12.66 7.67
C ARG A 45 -3.50 -11.77 6.66
N ARG A 46 -2.76 -12.35 5.70
CA ARG A 46 -2.04 -11.57 4.69
C ARG A 46 -2.98 -10.78 3.79
N LEU A 47 -4.17 -11.33 3.47
CA LEU A 47 -5.22 -10.63 2.71
C LEU A 47 -5.68 -9.33 3.40
N ASP A 48 -5.80 -9.33 4.73
CA ASP A 48 -6.19 -8.14 5.49
C ASP A 48 -5.05 -7.12 5.56
N VAL A 49 -3.81 -7.59 5.69
CA VAL A 49 -2.62 -6.72 5.70
C VAL A 49 -2.48 -5.99 4.37
N VAL A 50 -2.53 -6.71 3.24
CA VAL A 50 -2.39 -6.13 1.90
C VAL A 50 -3.54 -5.17 1.58
N ARG A 51 -4.78 -5.49 1.99
CA ARG A 51 -5.92 -4.56 1.85
C ARG A 51 -5.71 -3.26 2.63
N ARG A 52 -5.21 -3.34 3.87
CA ARG A 52 -4.91 -2.16 4.69
C ARG A 52 -3.75 -1.34 4.11
N GLU A 53 -2.77 -2.00 3.52
CA GLU A 53 -1.64 -1.34 2.88
C GLU A 53 -2.08 -0.52 1.65
N ILE A 54 -2.89 -1.12 0.77
CA ILE A 54 -3.50 -0.40 -0.37
C ILE A 54 -4.30 0.81 0.11
N ALA A 55 -5.13 0.64 1.16
CA ALA A 55 -5.91 1.74 1.71
C ALA A 55 -5.03 2.88 2.23
N ARG A 56 -3.95 2.57 2.96
CA ARG A 56 -3.00 3.58 3.47
C ARG A 56 -2.32 4.35 2.35
N ILE A 57 -1.90 3.67 1.29
CA ILE A 57 -1.28 4.34 0.13
C ILE A 57 -2.27 5.32 -0.50
N TYR A 58 -3.52 4.91 -0.72
CA TYR A 58 -4.57 5.80 -1.23
C TYR A 58 -4.84 6.99 -0.32
N THR A 59 -4.89 6.78 1.01
CA THR A 59 -5.07 7.88 1.97
C THR A 59 -3.94 8.90 1.86
N ILE A 60 -2.68 8.45 1.83
CA ILE A 60 -1.52 9.36 1.74
C ILE A 60 -1.50 10.10 0.40
N MET A 61 -1.79 9.41 -0.71
CA MET A 61 -1.91 10.07 -2.01
C MET A 61 -2.98 11.17 -1.98
N ARG A 62 -4.12 10.89 -1.35
CA ARG A 62 -5.21 11.87 -1.22
C ARG A 62 -4.86 13.03 -0.27
N GLU A 63 -4.18 12.75 0.83
CA GLU A 63 -3.66 13.77 1.75
C GLU A 63 -2.68 14.72 1.05
N ARG A 64 -1.84 14.19 0.14
CA ARG A 64 -0.94 14.99 -0.71
C ARG A 64 -1.70 15.85 -1.71
N GLU A 65 -2.70 15.30 -2.41
CA GLU A 65 -3.57 16.07 -3.33
C GLU A 65 -4.29 17.22 -2.62
N LEU A 66 -4.69 17.01 -1.37
CA LEU A 66 -5.41 17.99 -0.56
C LEU A 66 -4.46 18.97 0.19
N GLY A 67 -3.14 18.82 0.06
CA GLY A 67 -2.14 19.65 0.74
C GLY A 67 -2.09 19.47 2.27
N LEU A 68 -2.66 18.39 2.79
CA LEU A 68 -2.77 18.09 4.23
C LEU A 68 -1.50 17.42 4.80
N SER A 69 -0.65 16.83 3.96
CA SER A 69 0.60 16.18 4.38
C SER A 69 1.79 16.74 3.60
N ALA A 70 2.88 17.04 4.32
CA ALA A 70 4.12 17.62 3.78
C ALA A 70 4.61 16.86 2.54
N ALA A 71 4.57 17.55 1.41
CA ALA A 71 5.34 17.17 0.25
C ALA A 71 6.82 17.39 0.58
N PRO A 72 7.76 16.52 0.19
CA PRO A 72 8.90 17.05 -0.51
C PRO A 72 8.31 17.54 -1.83
N THR A 73 7.90 18.80 -1.85
CA THR A 73 7.80 19.54 -3.10
C THR A 73 9.14 19.34 -3.80
N GLU A 74 9.15 18.64 -4.93
CA GLU A 74 10.13 19.00 -5.95
C GLU A 74 9.78 20.45 -6.32
N VAL A 75 10.47 21.37 -5.65
CA VAL A 75 10.53 22.77 -6.02
C VAL A 75 11.44 22.83 -7.23
N ALA A 76 10.84 23.18 -8.37
CA ALA A 76 11.47 23.63 -9.62
C ALA A 76 12.41 22.65 -10.35
#